data_AF-A0A1M5HJ43-F1
#
_entry.id   AF-A0A1M5HJ43-F1
#
_cell.length_a   1.000
_cell.length_b   1.000
_cell.length_c   1.000
_cell.angle_alpha   90.00
_cell.angle_beta   90.00
_cell.angle_gamma   90.00
#
_symmetry.space_group_name_H-M   'P 1'
#
loop_
_entity.id
_entity.type
_entity.pdbx_description
1 polymer ?
#
loop_
_entity_poly.entity_id
_entity_poly.type
_entity_poly.pdbx_seq_one_letter_code
_entity_poly.pdbx_strand_id
1 'polypeptide(L)'
;MYPELLSFIKEHYNILLYLVTWIIAVARYRRYFDTVLGFFPIFIMYTFLTELLGYFVKFQEGFQFFSDDQYAWHNVIIYNIYSLVSFSFFFFIYWKTLKTPKFKVIVKTGAAVSLAAYIVSAFFQNPFHINLYYADLVASMALLVFIVLYFKEKQKESSPYPMKQNLLFWVSLGLALFHLFFPLIFVAAYEAPAFYSQFQLHKLLMFLIVAMYSLFIVGFLISKRRAFR
;
A
#
# COMPACT_ATOMS: atom_id res chain seq x y z
N MET A 1 -31.10 -6.37 10.71
CA MET A 1 -30.46 -7.01 9.53
C MET A 1 -30.16 -6.03 8.37
N TYR A 2 -31.14 -5.47 7.64
CA TYR A 2 -30.88 -4.50 6.56
C TYR A 2 -30.17 -3.19 7.01
N PRO A 3 -30.61 -2.51 8.08
CA PRO A 3 -29.95 -1.26 8.52
C PRO A 3 -28.53 -1.47 9.06
N GLU A 4 -28.28 -2.60 9.75
CA GLU A 4 -26.96 -2.97 10.29
C GLU A 4 -25.97 -3.34 9.18
N LEU A 5 -26.44 -4.03 8.13
CA LEU A 5 -25.63 -4.31 6.95
C LEU A 5 -25.24 -3.00 6.23
N LEU A 6 -26.17 -2.04 6.16
CA LEU A 6 -25.95 -0.76 5.50
C LEU A 6 -25.00 0.15 6.28
N SER A 7 -25.04 0.13 7.62
CA SER A 7 -24.07 0.84 8.45
C SER A 7 -22.68 0.20 8.37
N PHE A 8 -22.60 -1.13 8.42
CA PHE A 8 -21.34 -1.85 8.25
C PHE A 8 -20.68 -1.54 6.90
N ILE A 9 -21.44 -1.57 5.81
CA ILE A 9 -20.92 -1.22 4.46
C ILE A 9 -20.43 0.22 4.44
N LYS A 10 -21.15 1.16 5.05
CA LYS A 10 -20.74 2.58 5.10
C LYS A 10 -19.49 2.81 5.92
N GLU A 11 -19.28 2.05 7.00
CA GLU A 11 -18.14 2.22 7.91
C GLU A 11 -16.90 1.43 7.45
N HIS A 12 -17.08 0.35 6.70
CA HIS A 12 -16.02 -0.58 6.31
C HIS A 12 -15.93 -0.83 4.80
N TYR A 13 -16.34 0.13 3.98
CA TYR A 13 -16.34 -0.01 2.52
C TYR A 13 -14.96 -0.35 1.92
N ASN A 14 -13.85 0.02 2.59
CA ASN A 14 -12.50 -0.32 2.14
C ASN A 14 -12.26 -1.83 2.10
N ILE A 15 -12.79 -2.59 3.06
CA ILE A 15 -12.66 -4.05 3.11
C ILE A 15 -13.32 -4.67 1.86
N LEU A 16 -14.51 -4.19 1.50
CA LEU A 16 -15.20 -4.61 0.28
C LEU A 16 -14.43 -4.19 -0.98
N LEU A 17 -13.84 -3.00 -0.99
CA LEU A 17 -13.02 -2.53 -2.11
C LEU A 17 -11.80 -3.44 -2.33
N TYR A 18 -11.11 -3.86 -1.26
CA TYR A 18 -9.99 -4.79 -1.36
C TYR A 18 -10.43 -6.15 -1.91
N LEU A 19 -11.57 -6.68 -1.44
CA LEU A 19 -12.14 -7.93 -1.93
C LEU A 19 -12.51 -7.85 -3.42
N VAL A 20 -13.21 -6.78 -3.84
CA VAL A 20 -13.57 -6.56 -5.25
C VAL A 20 -12.32 -6.44 -6.11
N THR A 21 -11.31 -5.69 -5.65
CA THR A 21 -10.03 -5.57 -6.37
C THR A 21 -9.36 -6.93 -6.51
N TRP A 22 -9.35 -7.74 -5.46
CA TRP A 22 -8.79 -9.09 -5.50
C TRP A 22 -9.52 -10.01 -6.49
N ILE A 23 -10.86 -10.02 -6.47
CA ILE A 23 -11.68 -10.82 -7.41
C ILE A 23 -11.33 -10.43 -8.85
N ILE A 24 -11.27 -9.13 -9.15
CA ILE A 24 -10.90 -8.63 -10.48
C ILE A 24 -9.46 -9.04 -10.83
N ALA A 25 -8.52 -8.93 -9.88
CA ALA A 25 -7.14 -9.34 -10.08
C ALA A 25 -7.03 -10.81 -10.48
N VAL A 26 -7.68 -11.72 -9.73
CA VAL A 26 -7.69 -13.16 -10.00
C VAL A 26 -8.39 -13.48 -11.32
N ALA A 27 -9.55 -12.88 -11.59
CA ALA A 27 -10.27 -13.07 -12.85
C ALA A 27 -9.44 -12.67 -14.07
N ARG A 28 -8.51 -11.70 -13.91
CA ARG A 28 -7.61 -11.21 -14.96
C ARG A 28 -6.20 -11.79 -14.87
N TYR A 29 -5.95 -12.74 -13.98
CA TYR A 29 -4.61 -13.24 -13.65
C TYR A 29 -3.83 -13.78 -14.86
N ARG A 30 -4.51 -14.47 -15.78
CA ARG A 30 -3.92 -14.99 -17.05
C ARG A 30 -3.19 -13.92 -17.88
N ARG A 31 -3.45 -12.64 -17.65
CA ARG A 31 -2.85 -11.54 -18.40
C ARG A 31 -1.49 -11.08 -17.87
N TYR A 32 -1.13 -11.41 -16.64
CA TYR A 32 0.08 -10.90 -16.01
C TYR A 32 0.76 -11.89 -15.05
N PHE A 33 0.30 -13.14 -14.96
CA PHE A 33 0.88 -14.17 -14.08
C PHE A 33 2.38 -14.41 -14.33
N ASP A 34 2.84 -14.23 -15.57
CA ASP A 34 4.24 -14.40 -15.99
C ASP A 34 5.08 -13.11 -15.87
N THR A 35 4.55 -12.10 -15.17
CA THR A 35 5.19 -10.80 -14.99
C THR A 35 5.65 -10.61 -13.54
N VAL A 36 6.42 -9.54 -13.28
CA VAL A 36 6.81 -9.13 -11.92
C VAL A 36 5.61 -8.90 -10.98
N LEU A 37 4.41 -8.65 -11.53
CA LEU A 37 3.18 -8.47 -10.78
C LEU A 37 2.39 -9.78 -10.58
N GLY A 38 2.98 -10.95 -10.90
CA GLY A 38 2.33 -12.25 -10.67
C GLY A 38 1.94 -12.48 -9.19
N PHE A 39 2.70 -11.94 -8.24
CA PHE A 39 2.36 -12.03 -6.81
C PHE A 39 1.42 -10.93 -6.32
N PHE A 40 0.99 -10.00 -7.18
CA PHE A 40 0.16 -8.87 -6.76
C PHE A 40 -1.23 -9.26 -6.24
N PRO A 41 -1.93 -10.29 -6.77
CA PRO A 41 -3.18 -10.78 -6.17
C PRO A 41 -2.97 -11.34 -4.76
N ILE A 42 -1.85 -12.00 -4.50
CA ILE A 42 -1.51 -12.51 -3.18
C ILE A 42 -1.29 -11.34 -2.22
N PHE A 43 -0.60 -10.28 -2.68
CA PHE A 43 -0.45 -9.05 -1.91
C PHE A 43 -1.81 -8.38 -1.59
N ILE A 44 -2.71 -8.26 -2.57
CA ILE A 44 -4.05 -7.68 -2.33
C ILE A 44 -4.87 -8.54 -1.36
N MET A 45 -4.79 -9.88 -1.47
CA MET A 45 -5.40 -10.79 -0.49
C MET A 45 -4.80 -10.58 0.90
N TYR A 46 -3.48 -10.45 1.00
CA TYR A 46 -2.82 -10.14 2.25
C TYR A 46 -3.34 -8.82 2.85
N THR A 47 -3.47 -7.74 2.07
CA THR A 47 -4.09 -6.48 2.53
C THR A 47 -5.52 -6.70 3.01
N PHE A 48 -6.35 -7.42 2.25
CA PHE A 48 -7.73 -7.73 2.63
C PHE A 48 -7.78 -8.49 3.97
N LEU A 49 -6.94 -9.51 4.15
CA LEU A 49 -6.89 -10.31 5.37
C LEU A 49 -6.35 -9.50 6.56
N THR A 50 -5.35 -8.65 6.36
CA THR A 50 -4.83 -7.75 7.39
C THR A 50 -5.92 -6.80 7.90
N GLU A 51 -6.72 -6.24 7.00
CA GLU A 51 -7.77 -5.29 7.34
C GLU A 51 -8.98 -5.98 7.97
N LEU A 52 -9.30 -7.19 7.48
CA LEU A 52 -10.30 -8.06 8.11
C LEU A 52 -9.87 -8.48 9.52
N LEU A 53 -8.60 -8.81 9.72
CA LEU A 53 -8.04 -9.10 11.04
C LEU A 53 -8.11 -7.86 11.94
N GLY A 54 -7.71 -6.69 11.44
CA GLY A 54 -7.81 -5.42 12.17
C GLY A 54 -9.25 -5.11 12.61
N TYR A 55 -10.23 -5.40 11.75
CA TYR A 55 -11.66 -5.34 12.10
C TYR A 55 -12.00 -6.33 13.23
N PHE A 56 -11.67 -7.62 13.08
CA PHE A 56 -12.01 -8.62 14.10
C PHE A 56 -11.37 -8.31 15.44
N VAL A 57 -10.11 -7.91 15.47
CA VAL A 57 -9.45 -7.60 16.75
C VAL A 57 -10.05 -6.36 17.41
N LYS A 58 -10.57 -5.40 16.63
CA LYS A 58 -11.23 -4.21 17.19
C LYS A 58 -12.62 -4.51 17.77
N PHE A 59 -13.37 -5.45 17.17
CA PHE A 59 -14.79 -5.65 17.49
C PHE A 59 -15.11 -7.00 18.15
N GLN A 60 -14.13 -7.89 18.30
CA GLN A 60 -14.31 -9.18 18.98
C GLN A 60 -13.27 -9.36 20.09
N GLU A 61 -13.76 -9.46 21.33
CA GLU A 61 -12.93 -9.65 22.54
C GLU A 61 -12.03 -10.90 22.44
N GLY A 62 -12.51 -11.98 21.82
CA GLY A 62 -11.75 -13.23 21.65
C GLY A 62 -10.54 -13.15 20.70
N PHE A 63 -10.39 -12.07 19.94
CA PHE A 63 -9.25 -11.84 19.03
C PHE A 63 -8.28 -10.78 19.56
N GLN A 64 -8.55 -10.17 20.71
CA GLN A 64 -7.64 -9.19 21.31
C GLN A 64 -6.35 -9.88 21.77
N PHE A 65 -5.22 -9.40 21.26
CA PHE A 65 -3.89 -9.89 21.65
C PHE A 65 -3.53 -9.56 23.11
N PHE A 66 -4.24 -8.61 23.71
CA PHE A 66 -4.03 -8.14 25.08
C PHE A 66 -5.39 -7.95 25.76
N SER A 67 -5.49 -8.40 27.02
CA SER A 67 -6.73 -8.51 27.80
C SER A 67 -7.14 -7.26 28.59
N ASP A 68 -6.51 -6.11 28.32
CA ASP A 68 -6.74 -4.86 29.07
C ASP A 68 -7.39 -3.82 28.14
N ASP A 69 -8.54 -3.28 28.54
CA ASP A 69 -9.33 -2.32 27.74
C ASP A 69 -8.57 -1.03 27.43
N GLN A 70 -7.59 -0.70 28.26
CA GLN A 70 -6.67 0.42 28.04
C GLN A 70 -5.72 0.21 26.86
N TYR A 71 -5.77 -0.96 26.21
CA TYR A 71 -4.85 -1.38 25.15
C TYR A 71 -5.55 -1.91 23.89
N ALA A 72 -6.87 -1.69 23.72
CA ALA A 72 -7.61 -2.04 22.50
C ALA A 72 -7.05 -1.43 21.18
N TRP A 73 -6.10 -0.49 21.30
CA TRP A 73 -5.33 0.19 20.25
C TRP A 73 -4.03 -0.57 19.88
N HIS A 74 -3.79 -1.78 20.42
CA HIS A 74 -2.55 -2.57 20.24
C HIS A 74 -2.41 -3.33 18.92
N ASN A 75 -3.32 -3.15 17.97
CA ASN A 75 -3.21 -3.76 16.63
C ASN A 75 -2.21 -3.05 15.72
N VAL A 76 -1.58 -2.00 16.23
CA VAL A 76 -0.61 -1.20 15.51
C VAL A 76 0.59 -2.03 15.06
N ILE A 77 0.96 -3.09 15.79
CA ILE A 77 2.00 -4.01 15.35
C ILE A 77 1.64 -4.72 14.03
N ILE A 78 0.37 -5.10 13.84
CA ILE A 78 -0.11 -5.75 12.61
C ILE A 78 0.09 -4.78 11.44
N TYR A 79 -0.23 -3.51 11.65
CA TYR A 79 -0.08 -2.47 10.63
C TYR A 79 1.39 -2.09 10.38
N ASN A 80 2.26 -2.11 11.40
CA ASN A 80 3.70 -1.94 11.24
C ASN A 80 4.33 -3.07 10.39
N ILE A 81 3.96 -4.33 10.69
CA ILE A 81 4.38 -5.49 9.88
C ILE A 81 3.85 -5.36 8.46
N TYR A 82 2.57 -5.00 8.31
CA TYR A 82 1.95 -4.78 7.02
C TYR A 82 2.67 -3.71 6.20
N SER A 83 3.03 -2.56 6.79
CA SER A 83 3.81 -1.51 6.13
C SER A 83 5.16 -2.04 5.64
N LEU A 84 5.91 -2.72 6.51
CA LEU A 84 7.21 -3.30 6.16
C LEU A 84 7.11 -4.30 4.99
N VAL A 85 6.12 -5.20 5.03
CA VAL A 85 5.86 -6.16 3.96
C VAL A 85 5.45 -5.44 2.67
N SER A 86 4.58 -4.43 2.76
CA SER A 86 4.09 -3.67 1.61
C SER A 86 5.20 -2.92 0.89
N PHE A 87 6.05 -2.19 1.62
CA PHE A 87 7.19 -1.50 1.01
C PHE A 87 8.18 -2.49 0.42
N SER A 88 8.49 -3.58 1.13
CA SER A 88 9.40 -4.62 0.64
C SER A 88 8.90 -5.24 -0.66
N PHE A 89 7.61 -5.50 -0.77
CA PHE A 89 6.95 -6.02 -1.97
C PHE A 89 7.11 -5.06 -3.17
N PHE A 90 6.80 -3.78 -3.00
CA PHE A 90 6.92 -2.81 -4.09
C PHE A 90 8.38 -2.49 -4.45
N PHE A 91 9.28 -2.43 -3.47
CA PHE A 91 10.72 -2.28 -3.73
C PHE A 91 11.26 -3.44 -4.56
N PHE A 92 10.83 -4.67 -4.26
CA PHE A 92 11.17 -5.84 -5.05
C PHE A 92 10.65 -5.73 -6.50
N ILE A 93 9.41 -5.29 -6.70
CA ILE A 93 8.84 -5.06 -8.04
C ILE A 93 9.71 -4.08 -8.84
N TYR A 94 10.03 -2.92 -8.28
CA TYR A 94 10.84 -1.92 -8.99
C TYR A 94 12.26 -2.41 -9.24
N TRP A 95 12.88 -3.11 -8.30
CA TRP A 95 14.20 -3.70 -8.48
C TRP A 95 14.26 -4.71 -9.63
N LYS A 96 13.23 -5.55 -9.76
CA LYS A 96 13.11 -6.53 -10.86
C LYS A 96 12.74 -5.89 -12.19
N THR A 97 11.97 -4.81 -12.17
CA THR A 97 11.46 -4.16 -13.39
C THR A 97 12.50 -3.29 -14.07
N LEU A 98 13.24 -2.48 -13.30
CA LEU A 98 14.22 -1.54 -13.86
C LEU A 98 15.34 -2.32 -14.55
N LYS A 99 15.81 -1.85 -15.71
CA LYS A 99 16.89 -2.45 -16.49
C LYS A 99 18.20 -1.70 -16.27
N THR A 100 18.14 -0.39 -16.06
CA THR A 100 19.34 0.46 -15.88
C THR A 100 20.09 0.08 -14.60
N PRO A 101 21.37 -0.34 -14.68
CA PRO A 101 22.14 -0.77 -13.49
C PRO A 101 22.20 0.30 -12.40
N LYS A 102 22.40 1.57 -12.77
CA LYS A 102 22.39 2.71 -11.84
C LYS A 102 21.06 2.82 -11.08
N PHE A 103 19.92 2.64 -11.76
CA PHE A 103 18.61 2.69 -11.11
C PHE A 103 18.40 1.52 -10.15
N LYS A 104 18.88 0.31 -10.50
CA LYS A 104 18.85 -0.83 -9.58
C LYS A 104 19.67 -0.58 -8.32
N VAL A 105 20.82 0.08 -8.41
CA VAL A 105 21.61 0.46 -7.23
C VAL A 105 20.82 1.42 -6.34
N ILE A 106 20.20 2.45 -6.93
CA ILE A 106 19.35 3.39 -6.17
C ILE A 106 18.21 2.64 -5.45
N VAL A 107 17.54 1.68 -6.11
CA VAL A 107 16.50 0.88 -5.46
C VAL A 107 17.03 0.07 -4.28
N LYS A 108 18.17 -0.62 -4.46
CA LYS A 108 18.78 -1.40 -3.37
C LYS A 108 19.19 -0.52 -2.19
N THR A 109 19.82 0.62 -2.47
CA THR A 109 20.25 1.56 -1.43
C THR A 109 19.03 2.16 -0.71
N GLY A 110 18.00 2.60 -1.45
CA GLY A 110 16.78 3.14 -0.84
C GLY A 110 16.02 2.09 -0.01
N ALA A 111 16.00 0.83 -0.43
CA ALA A 111 15.44 -0.27 0.36
C ALA A 111 16.23 -0.51 1.65
N ALA A 112 17.56 -0.51 1.59
CA ALA A 112 18.42 -0.64 2.77
C ALA A 112 18.25 0.54 3.74
N VAL A 113 18.18 1.77 3.23
CA VAL A 113 17.92 2.98 4.04
C VAL A 113 16.55 2.91 4.69
N SER A 114 15.51 2.46 3.97
CA SER A 114 14.17 2.31 4.53
C SER A 114 14.12 1.25 5.63
N LEU A 115 14.79 0.11 5.44
CA LEU A 115 14.89 -0.92 6.49
C LEU A 115 15.64 -0.41 7.72
N ALA A 116 16.75 0.33 7.52
CA ALA A 116 17.45 0.99 8.61
C ALA A 116 16.55 2.00 9.34
N ALA A 117 15.71 2.74 8.61
CA ALA A 117 14.74 3.64 9.21
C ALA A 117 13.72 2.90 10.10
N TYR A 118 13.21 1.74 9.69
CA TYR A 118 12.34 0.92 10.56
C TYR A 118 13.05 0.48 11.84
N ILE A 119 14.30 0.03 11.74
CA ILE A 119 15.11 -0.39 12.89
C ILE A 119 15.33 0.81 13.83
N VAL A 120 15.75 1.95 13.28
CA VAL A 120 16.00 3.18 14.04
C VAL A 120 14.71 3.69 14.69
N SER A 121 13.60 3.77 13.95
CA SER A 121 12.30 4.18 14.47
C SER A 121 11.84 3.31 15.63
N ALA A 122 12.09 2.00 15.60
CA ALA A 122 11.70 1.10 16.70
C ALA A 122 12.40 1.42 18.04
N PHE A 123 13.54 2.13 18.04
CA PHE A 123 14.17 2.62 19.27
C PHE A 123 13.49 3.86 19.87
N PHE A 124 12.80 4.65 19.05
CA PHE A 124 12.13 5.89 19.45
C PHE A 124 10.61 5.74 19.56
N GLN A 125 10.06 4.75 18.86
CA GLN A 125 8.63 4.51 18.69
C GLN A 125 8.37 3.05 19.04
N ASN A 126 7.65 2.80 20.15
CA ASN A 126 7.34 1.43 20.55
C ASN A 126 6.39 0.78 19.50
N PRO A 127 6.87 -0.19 18.69
CA PRO A 127 6.11 -0.71 17.55
C PRO A 127 4.86 -1.51 17.96
N PHE A 128 4.71 -1.83 19.25
CA PHE A 128 3.51 -2.47 19.79
C PHE A 128 2.36 -1.48 20.02
N HIS A 129 2.66 -0.18 20.13
CA HIS A 129 1.66 0.84 20.51
C HIS A 129 1.54 1.98 19.51
N ILE A 130 2.57 2.24 18.70
CA ILE A 130 2.57 3.35 17.74
C ILE A 130 3.06 2.92 16.35
N ASN A 131 2.45 3.51 15.32
CA ASN A 131 2.89 3.26 13.95
C ASN A 131 4.30 3.83 13.81
N LEU A 132 5.18 3.14 13.07
CA LEU A 132 6.53 3.60 12.76
C LEU A 132 6.50 4.64 11.63
N TYR A 133 5.72 5.71 11.83
CA TYR A 133 5.38 6.67 10.78
C TYR A 133 6.59 7.46 10.25
N TYR A 134 7.67 7.60 11.02
CA TYR A 134 8.93 8.16 10.52
C TYR A 134 9.60 7.22 9.51
N ALA A 135 9.57 5.91 9.77
CA ALA A 135 10.06 4.92 8.82
C ALA A 135 9.15 4.83 7.57
N ASP A 136 7.82 4.88 7.76
CA ASP A 136 6.86 4.93 6.65
C ASP A 136 7.06 6.16 5.75
N LEU A 137 7.44 7.31 6.32
CA LEU A 137 7.82 8.51 5.57
C LEU A 137 9.05 8.27 4.69
N VAL A 138 10.14 7.74 5.28
CA VAL A 138 11.36 7.42 4.53
C VAL A 138 11.09 6.42 3.41
N ALA A 139 10.35 5.35 3.72
CA ALA A 139 10.00 4.30 2.76
C ALA A 139 9.10 4.83 1.63
N SER A 140 8.14 5.70 1.95
CA SER A 140 7.27 6.37 0.96
C SER A 140 8.08 7.28 0.04
N MET A 141 9.00 8.08 0.56
CA MET A 141 9.88 8.90 -0.26
C MET A 141 10.76 8.05 -1.20
N ALA A 142 11.34 6.96 -0.68
CA ALA A 142 12.11 6.02 -1.50
C ALA A 142 11.24 5.41 -2.61
N LEU A 143 10.01 5.00 -2.30
CA LEU A 143 9.06 4.44 -3.26
C LEU A 143 8.72 5.44 -4.37
N LEU A 144 8.47 6.71 -4.03
CA LEU A 144 8.21 7.78 -5.00
C LEU A 144 9.41 7.97 -5.95
N VAL A 145 10.64 7.94 -5.42
CA VAL A 145 11.85 7.96 -6.26
C VAL A 145 11.85 6.77 -7.22
N PHE A 146 11.53 5.56 -6.76
CA PHE A 146 11.54 4.36 -7.60
C PHE A 146 10.49 4.45 -8.72
N ILE A 147 9.31 4.99 -8.41
CA ILE A 147 8.26 5.27 -9.38
C ILE A 147 8.76 6.26 -10.45
N VAL A 148 9.41 7.35 -10.05
CA VAL A 148 9.99 8.33 -11.00
C VAL A 148 11.03 7.67 -11.90
N LEU A 149 11.91 6.84 -11.34
CA LEU A 149 12.91 6.09 -12.12
C LEU A 149 12.24 5.14 -13.12
N TYR A 150 11.17 4.45 -12.71
CA TYR A 150 10.38 3.59 -13.60
C TYR A 150 9.81 4.36 -14.78
N PHE A 151 9.15 5.51 -14.53
CA PHE A 151 8.60 6.34 -15.60
C PHE A 151 9.69 6.88 -16.53
N LYS A 152 10.82 7.33 -15.96
CA LYS A 152 11.97 7.83 -16.73
C LYS A 152 12.58 6.78 -17.64
N GLU A 153 12.67 5.53 -17.19
CA GLU A 153 13.16 4.43 -18.02
C GLU A 153 12.15 4.04 -19.09
N LYS A 154 10.86 3.97 -18.74
CA LYS A 154 9.79 3.61 -19.68
C LYS A 154 9.59 4.63 -20.80
N GLN A 155 9.82 5.92 -20.55
CA GLN A 155 9.78 6.93 -21.60
C GLN A 155 10.87 6.74 -22.68
N LYS A 156 11.99 6.08 -22.35
CA LYS A 156 13.09 5.82 -23.28
C LYS A 156 12.95 4.49 -24.02
N GLU A 157 12.07 3.62 -23.56
CA GLU A 157 11.87 2.29 -24.13
C GLU A 157 10.99 2.38 -25.37
N SER A 158 11.48 1.87 -26.50
CA SER A 158 10.66 1.70 -27.69
C SER A 158 9.74 0.49 -27.48
N SER A 159 8.48 0.75 -27.11
CA SER A 159 7.44 -0.26 -27.01
C SER A 159 6.35 -0.01 -28.04
N PRO A 160 5.92 -1.04 -28.80
CA PRO A 160 4.78 -0.91 -29.71
C PRO A 160 3.44 -0.79 -28.97
N TYR A 161 3.41 -0.92 -27.64
CA TYR A 161 2.20 -0.84 -26.83
C TYR A 161 2.15 0.47 -26.03
N PRO A 162 0.97 1.13 -25.97
CA PRO A 162 0.78 2.29 -25.10
C PRO A 162 1.06 1.95 -23.63
N MET A 163 1.68 2.87 -22.90
CA MET A 163 2.03 2.68 -21.48
C MET A 163 0.82 2.35 -20.61
N LYS A 164 -0.36 2.90 -20.94
CA LYS A 164 -1.65 2.61 -20.28
C LYS A 164 -2.10 1.14 -20.38
N GLN A 165 -1.50 0.34 -21.27
CA GLN A 165 -1.78 -1.10 -21.38
C GLN A 165 -0.88 -1.94 -20.46
N ASN A 166 0.13 -1.34 -19.83
CA ASN A 166 0.96 -1.98 -18.82
C ASN A 166 0.29 -1.84 -17.44
N LEU A 167 0.12 -2.94 -16.70
CA LEU A 167 -0.52 -2.89 -15.36
C LEU A 167 0.32 -2.06 -14.38
N LEU A 168 1.65 -2.16 -14.46
CA LEU A 168 2.56 -1.46 -13.55
C LEU A 168 2.48 0.07 -13.72
N PHE A 169 2.02 0.57 -14.87
CA PHE A 169 1.71 1.99 -15.05
C PHE A 169 0.63 2.45 -14.07
N TRP A 170 -0.51 1.76 -14.06
CA TRP A 170 -1.65 2.09 -13.20
C TRP A 170 -1.35 1.85 -11.72
N VAL A 171 -0.63 0.76 -11.42
CA VAL A 171 -0.16 0.49 -10.06
C VAL A 171 0.77 1.61 -9.57
N SER A 172 1.75 2.00 -10.39
CA SER A 172 2.68 3.09 -10.03
C SER A 172 1.97 4.42 -9.87
N LEU A 173 0.95 4.72 -10.68
CA LEU A 173 0.16 5.94 -10.56
C LEU A 173 -0.66 5.96 -9.26
N GLY A 174 -1.29 4.84 -8.91
CA GLY A 174 -2.02 4.71 -7.65
C GLY A 174 -1.10 4.84 -6.43
N LEU A 175 0.06 4.16 -6.46
CA LEU A 175 1.06 4.26 -5.41
C LEU A 175 1.61 5.68 -5.27
N ALA A 176 1.89 6.36 -6.38
CA ALA A 176 2.38 7.73 -6.35
C ALA A 176 1.37 8.68 -5.71
N LEU A 177 0.10 8.57 -6.12
CA LEU A 177 -0.98 9.37 -5.55
C LEU A 177 -1.10 9.14 -4.04
N PHE A 178 -1.10 7.89 -3.61
CA PHE A 178 -1.24 7.55 -2.18
C PHE A 178 -0.03 7.99 -1.35
N HIS A 179 1.19 7.60 -1.75
CA HIS A 179 2.40 7.85 -0.97
C HIS A 179 2.90 9.29 -1.01
N LEU A 180 2.33 10.15 -1.86
CA LEU A 180 2.56 11.59 -1.79
C LEU A 180 1.94 12.21 -0.51
N PHE A 181 0.82 11.68 -0.04
CA PHE A 181 0.06 12.24 1.08
C PHE A 181 0.08 11.36 2.33
N PHE A 182 -0.03 10.04 2.16
CA PHE A 182 -0.08 9.06 3.26
C PHE A 182 0.93 9.32 4.40
N PRO A 183 2.24 9.43 4.14
CA PRO A 183 3.20 9.58 5.23
C PRO A 183 3.05 10.92 5.96
N LEU A 184 2.67 11.99 5.24
CA LEU A 184 2.43 13.31 5.83
C LEU A 184 1.17 13.31 6.71
N ILE A 185 0.13 12.60 6.27
CA ILE A 185 -1.09 12.40 7.07
C ILE A 185 -0.77 11.66 8.37
N PHE A 186 0.07 10.62 8.31
CA PHE A 186 0.46 9.87 9.50
C PHE A 186 1.35 10.68 10.44
N VAL A 187 2.31 11.44 9.94
CA VAL A 187 3.08 12.39 10.76
C VAL A 187 2.13 13.39 11.44
N ALA A 188 1.19 13.99 10.69
CA ALA A 188 0.22 14.92 11.25
C ALA A 188 -0.69 14.28 12.30
N ALA A 189 -1.06 13.01 12.15
CA ALA A 189 -1.90 12.29 13.12
C ALA A 189 -1.25 12.20 14.51
N TYR A 190 0.07 12.07 14.58
CA TYR A 190 0.81 11.92 15.84
C TYR A 190 1.42 13.23 16.35
N GLU A 191 1.96 14.07 15.45
CA GLU A 191 2.70 15.28 15.82
C GLU A 191 1.82 16.54 15.82
N ALA A 192 0.69 16.53 15.11
CA ALA A 192 -0.21 17.68 14.98
C ALA A 192 -1.69 17.26 15.01
N PRO A 193 -2.18 16.60 16.08
CA PRO A 193 -3.52 16.02 16.12
C PRO A 193 -4.66 17.04 15.93
N ALA A 194 -4.47 18.29 16.39
CA ALA A 194 -5.42 19.37 16.16
C ALA A 194 -5.57 19.68 14.65
N PHE A 195 -4.45 19.76 13.92
CA PHE A 195 -4.44 19.96 12.47
C PHE A 195 -5.06 18.75 11.75
N TYR A 196 -4.70 17.53 12.16
CA TYR A 196 -5.25 16.30 11.60
C TYR A 196 -6.79 16.25 11.68
N SER A 197 -7.33 16.61 12.85
CA SER A 197 -8.78 16.65 13.09
C SER A 197 -9.46 17.80 12.34
N GLN A 198 -8.92 19.02 12.42
CA GLN A 198 -9.48 20.21 11.80
C GLN A 198 -9.64 20.06 10.29
N PHE A 199 -8.63 19.50 9.61
CA PHE A 199 -8.65 19.28 8.16
C PHE A 199 -9.23 17.92 7.76
N GLN A 200 -9.74 17.14 8.71
CA GLN A 200 -10.35 15.82 8.48
C GLN A 200 -9.44 14.89 7.67
N LEU A 201 -8.13 14.87 7.98
CA LEU A 201 -7.13 14.13 7.19
C LEU A 201 -7.42 12.62 7.14
N HIS A 202 -8.15 12.08 8.11
CA HIS A 202 -8.69 10.72 8.05
C HIS A 202 -9.55 10.49 6.80
N LYS A 203 -10.46 11.42 6.46
CA LYS A 203 -11.32 11.30 5.26
C LYS A 203 -10.50 11.40 3.99
N LEU A 204 -9.47 12.25 3.99
CA LEU A 204 -8.53 12.35 2.87
C LEU A 204 -7.78 11.03 2.66
N LEU A 205 -7.27 10.41 3.74
CA LEU A 205 -6.63 9.10 3.69
C LEU A 205 -7.56 8.05 3.07
N MET A 206 -8.81 7.99 3.54
CA MET A 206 -9.80 7.06 3.03
C MET A 206 -10.13 7.29 1.56
N PHE A 207 -10.22 8.55 1.12
CA PHE A 207 -10.37 8.88 -0.30
C PHE A 207 -9.17 8.44 -1.13
N LEU A 208 -7.94 8.62 -0.63
CA LEU A 208 -6.72 8.20 -1.32
C LEU A 208 -6.64 6.68 -1.48
N ILE A 209 -7.08 5.91 -0.48
CA ILE A 209 -7.20 4.45 -0.59
C ILE A 209 -8.15 4.09 -1.73
N VAL A 210 -9.34 4.70 -1.78
CA VAL A 210 -10.32 4.47 -2.85
C VAL A 210 -9.73 4.81 -4.21
N ALA A 211 -9.08 5.95 -4.33
CA ALA A 211 -8.46 6.40 -5.57
C ALA A 211 -7.36 5.44 -6.05
N MET A 212 -6.49 5.01 -5.14
CA MET A 212 -5.41 4.06 -5.43
C MET A 212 -5.96 2.72 -5.93
N TYR A 213 -6.90 2.13 -5.21
CA TYR A 213 -7.47 0.84 -5.58
C TYR A 213 -8.34 0.92 -6.84
N SER A 214 -9.00 2.05 -7.08
CA SER A 214 -9.69 2.31 -8.35
C SER A 214 -8.71 2.30 -9.53
N LEU A 215 -7.52 2.89 -9.38
CA LEU A 215 -6.47 2.85 -10.40
C LEU A 215 -5.96 1.41 -10.60
N PHE A 216 -5.82 0.61 -9.55
CA PHE A 216 -5.45 -0.80 -9.67
C PHE A 216 -6.51 -1.58 -10.47
N ILE A 217 -7.79 -1.40 -10.15
CA ILE A 217 -8.91 -2.01 -10.89
C ILE A 217 -8.86 -1.63 -12.37
N VAL A 218 -8.72 -0.34 -12.69
CA VAL A 218 -8.57 0.15 -14.07
C VAL A 218 -7.39 -0.54 -14.77
N GLY A 219 -6.26 -0.68 -14.06
CA GLY A 219 -5.10 -1.40 -14.55
C GLY A 219 -5.39 -2.87 -14.88
N PHE A 220 -6.07 -3.61 -14.00
CA PHE A 220 -6.41 -5.02 -14.25
C PHE A 220 -7.39 -5.19 -15.43
N LEU A 221 -8.31 -4.24 -15.61
CA LEU A 221 -9.30 -4.31 -16.68
C LEU A 221 -8.68 -4.03 -18.06
N ILE A 222 -7.85 -2.98 -18.16
CA ILE A 222 -7.29 -2.48 -19.42
C ILE A 222 -6.00 -3.22 -19.82
N SER A 223 -5.23 -3.73 -18.85
CA SER A 223 -3.90 -4.29 -19.13
C SER A 223 -3.94 -5.44 -20.14
N LYS A 224 -2.90 -5.49 -20.97
CA LYS A 224 -2.68 -6.52 -21.98
C LYS A 224 -1.37 -7.23 -21.72
N ARG A 225 -1.37 -8.56 -21.80
CA ARG A 225 -0.19 -9.41 -21.56
C ARG A 225 1.04 -8.99 -22.37
N ARG A 226 0.84 -8.57 -23.62
CA ARG A 226 1.95 -8.19 -24.51
C ARG A 226 2.61 -6.85 -24.13
N ALA A 227 1.96 -6.00 -23.34
CA ALA A 227 2.50 -4.70 -22.93
C ALA A 227 3.50 -4.78 -21.76
N PHE A 228 3.75 -5.99 -21.24
CA PHE A 228 4.78 -6.26 -20.24
C PHE A 228 6.12 -6.70 -20.83
N ARG A 229 6.15 -7.01 -22.13
CA ARG A 229 7.35 -7.41 -22.87
C ARG A 229 8.05 -6.19 -23.46
#